data_AF-A0ABD1U1B0-F1
#
_entry.id   AF-A0ABD1U1B0-F1
#
_cell.length_a   1.000
_cell.length_b   1.000
_cell.length_c   1.000
_cell.angle_alpha   90.00
_cell.angle_beta   90.00
_cell.angle_gamma   90.00
#
_symmetry.space_group_name_H-M   'P 1'
#
loop_
_entity.id
_entity.type
_entity.pdbx_description
1 polymer ?
#
loop_
_entity_poly.entity_id
_entity_poly.type
_entity_poly.pdbx_seq_one_letter_code
_entity_poly.pdbx_strand_id
1 'polypeptide(L)'
;MKKTSNALVGEIYILRRWTKNAKQDRVFDRTTGSYVHTDPSHSLMSRHSILSYAALDLVNEGSLTNVRSTFLLSEFQSLRIRVKDIVTGSNISMRKNRNKSVEETQVVCYPNPVRAQGYGKRLKSGKEKALSQSNRQCRACGTSDHDRRTCPTLQNR
;
A
#
# COMPACT_ATOMS: atom_id res chain seq x y z
N MET A 1 -41.75 -9.99 15.68
CA MET A 1 -40.41 -10.62 15.68
C MET A 1 -39.48 -9.76 14.83
N LYS A 2 -38.53 -9.05 15.45
CA LYS A 2 -37.56 -8.20 14.75
C LYS A 2 -36.35 -9.05 14.38
N LYS A 3 -36.21 -9.43 13.11
CA LYS A 3 -34.99 -10.07 12.61
C LYS A 3 -33.89 -9.00 12.57
N THR A 4 -33.04 -8.97 13.58
CA THR A 4 -31.84 -8.14 13.57
C THR A 4 -30.85 -8.73 12.59
N SER A 5 -30.62 -8.02 11.49
CA SER A 5 -29.62 -8.29 10.45
C SER A 5 -28.20 -8.19 11.03
N ASN A 6 -27.74 -9.24 11.69
CA ASN A 6 -26.37 -9.33 12.24
C ASN A 6 -25.28 -9.35 11.15
N ALA A 7 -25.64 -9.62 9.89
CA ALA A 7 -24.67 -9.67 8.77
C ALA A 7 -24.08 -8.29 8.44
N LEU A 8 -24.86 -7.21 8.54
CA LEU A 8 -24.43 -5.85 8.18
C LEU A 8 -23.48 -5.24 9.21
N VAL A 9 -23.53 -5.71 10.47
CA VAL A 9 -22.72 -5.15 11.57
C VAL A 9 -21.24 -5.43 11.34
N GLY A 10 -20.89 -6.63 10.88
CA GLY A 10 -19.50 -7.00 10.58
C GLY A 10 -18.93 -6.22 9.40
N GLU A 11 -19.72 -6.08 8.35
CA GLU A 11 -19.34 -5.37 7.12
C GLU A 11 -19.14 -3.87 7.38
N ILE A 12 -20.06 -3.25 8.13
CA ILE A 12 -19.96 -1.84 8.56
C ILE A 12 -18.75 -1.63 9.49
N TYR A 13 -18.48 -2.58 10.39
CA TYR A 13 -17.33 -2.51 11.29
C TYR A 13 -16.00 -2.59 10.54
N ILE A 14 -15.87 -3.53 9.60
CA ILE A 14 -14.67 -3.69 8.77
C ILE A 14 -14.46 -2.43 7.94
N LEU A 15 -15.49 -1.95 7.24
CA LEU A 15 -15.40 -0.73 6.44
C LEU A 15 -14.91 0.46 7.28
N ARG A 16 -15.55 0.71 8.43
CA ARG A 16 -15.17 1.83 9.33
C ARG A 16 -13.76 1.68 9.89
N ARG A 17 -13.32 0.46 10.20
CA ARG A 17 -11.96 0.22 10.70
C ARG A 17 -10.91 0.48 9.63
N TRP A 18 -11.18 0.07 8.39
CA TRP A 18 -10.27 0.23 7.26
C TRP A 18 -10.22 1.68 6.75
N THR A 19 -11.33 2.42 6.81
CA THR A 19 -11.39 3.82 6.38
C THR A 19 -11.07 4.84 7.48
N LYS A 20 -10.92 4.43 8.75
CA LYS A 20 -10.74 5.32 9.91
C LYS A 20 -9.60 6.33 9.76
N ASN A 21 -8.51 5.93 9.11
CA ASN A 21 -7.32 6.77 8.89
C ASN A 21 -7.00 6.97 7.41
N ALA A 22 -7.92 6.61 6.52
CA ALA A 22 -7.76 6.92 5.10
C ALA A 22 -7.87 8.44 4.96
N LYS A 23 -6.74 9.11 4.73
CA LYS A 23 -6.72 10.54 4.50
C LYS A 23 -7.57 10.84 3.26
N GLN A 24 -8.74 11.45 3.45
CA GLN A 24 -9.38 12.26 2.41
C GLN A 24 -8.58 13.57 2.30
N ASP A 25 -7.30 13.48 1.95
CA ASP A 25 -6.51 14.68 1.76
C ASP A 25 -6.80 15.24 0.36
N ARG A 26 -7.11 16.53 0.31
CA ARG A 26 -7.16 17.27 -0.95
C ARG A 26 -5.72 17.31 -1.48
N VAL A 27 -5.49 16.68 -2.63
CA VAL A 27 -4.17 16.70 -3.27
C VAL A 27 -3.90 18.12 -3.74
N PHE A 28 -2.90 18.77 -3.15
CA PHE A 28 -2.45 20.09 -3.56
C PHE A 28 -1.63 19.96 -4.84
N ASP A 29 -2.12 20.52 -5.93
CA ASP A 29 -1.39 20.55 -7.20
C ASP A 29 -0.41 21.72 -7.20
N ARG A 30 0.89 21.41 -7.18
CA ARG A 30 1.97 22.41 -7.20
C ARG A 30 2.03 23.20 -8.51
N THR A 31 1.41 22.72 -9.59
CA THR A 31 1.43 23.41 -10.89
C THR A 31 0.32 24.44 -11.04
N THR A 32 -0.87 24.19 -10.50
CA THR A 32 -1.99 25.14 -10.50
C THR A 32 -2.15 25.95 -9.20
N GLY A 33 -1.42 25.58 -8.13
CA GLY A 33 -1.44 26.31 -6.86
C GLY A 33 -2.76 26.19 -6.08
N SER A 34 -3.57 25.17 -6.37
CA SER A 34 -4.89 24.98 -5.76
C SER A 34 -5.08 23.58 -5.17
N TYR A 35 -5.99 23.48 -4.20
CA TYR A 35 -6.46 22.20 -3.69
C TYR A 35 -7.48 21.61 -4.66
N VAL A 36 -7.09 20.55 -5.36
CA VAL A 36 -7.97 19.87 -6.31
C VAL A 36 -8.97 19.05 -5.51
N HIS A 37 -10.26 19.36 -5.65
CA HIS A 37 -11.30 18.38 -5.35
C HIS A 37 -11.07 17.21 -6.31
N THR A 38 -10.73 16.04 -5.81
CA THR A 38 -10.69 14.83 -6.64
C THR A 38 -12.13 14.55 -7.05
N ASP A 39 -12.58 15.16 -8.14
CA ASP A 39 -13.77 14.69 -8.84
C ASP A 39 -13.53 13.19 -9.07
N PRO A 40 -14.39 12.32 -8.52
CA PRO A 40 -14.28 10.89 -8.73
C PRO A 40 -14.21 10.55 -10.21
N SER A 41 -14.76 11.37 -11.12
CA SER A 41 -14.69 11.14 -12.57
C SER A 41 -13.27 11.26 -13.14
N HIS A 42 -12.35 11.97 -12.48
CA HIS A 42 -11.01 12.27 -13.00
C HIS A 42 -9.94 11.28 -12.54
N SER A 43 -10.15 10.53 -11.45
CA SER A 43 -9.19 9.51 -11.00
C SER A 43 -9.17 8.31 -11.94
N LEU A 44 -7.98 7.84 -12.31
CA LEU A 44 -7.81 6.60 -13.08
C LEU A 44 -8.46 5.41 -12.37
N MET A 45 -8.34 5.33 -11.05
CA MET A 45 -8.93 4.23 -10.27
C MET A 45 -10.46 4.25 -10.31
N SER A 46 -11.06 5.43 -10.24
CA SER A 46 -12.51 5.58 -10.28
C SER A 46 -13.07 5.31 -11.69
N ARG A 47 -12.40 5.78 -12.74
CA ARG A 47 -12.77 5.43 -14.13
C ARG A 47 -12.66 3.93 -14.35
N HIS A 48 -11.59 3.33 -13.85
CA HIS A 48 -11.38 1.88 -13.94
C HIS A 48 -12.45 1.10 -13.18
N SER A 49 -12.81 1.51 -11.95
CA SER A 49 -13.83 0.80 -11.17
C SER A 49 -15.20 0.83 -11.84
N ILE A 50 -15.60 1.96 -12.41
CA ILE A 50 -16.87 2.12 -13.15
C ILE A 50 -16.89 1.20 -14.39
N LEU A 51 -15.84 1.24 -15.21
CA LEU A 51 -15.74 0.43 -16.42
C LEU A 51 -15.70 -1.07 -16.09
N SER A 52 -14.95 -1.46 -15.06
CA SER A 52 -14.86 -2.85 -14.62
C SER A 52 -16.19 -3.38 -14.10
N TYR A 53 -16.95 -2.55 -13.35
CA TYR A 53 -18.28 -2.94 -12.89
C TYR A 53 -19.26 -3.15 -14.04
N ALA A 54 -19.29 -2.23 -15.01
CA ALA A 54 -20.14 -2.36 -16.20
C ALA A 54 -19.76 -3.58 -17.07
N ALA A 55 -18.46 -3.84 -17.23
CA ALA A 55 -17.98 -5.00 -17.98
C ALA A 55 -18.34 -6.32 -17.26
N LEU A 56 -18.25 -6.36 -15.93
CA LEU A 56 -18.62 -7.54 -15.14
C LEU A 56 -20.09 -7.91 -15.32
N ASP A 57 -20.99 -6.93 -15.29
CA ASP A 57 -22.42 -7.16 -15.49
C ASP A 57 -22.70 -7.79 -16.87
N LEU A 58 -22.10 -7.23 -17.93
CA LEU A 58 -22.17 -7.78 -19.28
C LEU A 58 -21.59 -9.20 -19.39
N VAL A 59 -20.47 -9.46 -18.73
CA VAL A 59 -19.85 -10.80 -18.72
C VAL A 59 -20.75 -11.81 -18.03
N ASN A 60 -21.38 -11.45 -16.91
CA ASN A 60 -22.31 -12.33 -16.21
C ASN A 60 -23.49 -12.73 -17.11
N GLU A 61 -24.13 -11.76 -17.78
CA GLU A 61 -25.25 -11.99 -18.69
C GLU A 61 -24.86 -12.74 -19.98
N GLY A 62 -23.71 -12.39 -20.55
CA GLY A 62 -23.24 -13.00 -21.78
C GLY A 62 -22.74 -14.43 -21.60
N SER A 63 -22.24 -14.77 -20.41
CA SER A 63 -21.70 -16.11 -20.11
C SER A 63 -22.77 -17.19 -20.01
N LEU A 64 -24.06 -16.82 -19.98
CA LEU A 64 -25.17 -17.78 -19.83
C LEU A 64 -25.35 -18.71 -21.03
N THR A 65 -24.89 -18.32 -22.23
CA THR A 65 -25.02 -19.15 -23.45
C THR A 65 -23.80 -19.00 -24.35
N ASN A 66 -23.44 -20.07 -25.08
CA ASN A 66 -22.29 -20.05 -25.98
C ASN A 66 -22.39 -18.96 -27.06
N VAL A 67 -23.58 -18.73 -27.62
CA VAL A 67 -23.83 -17.69 -28.65
C VAL A 67 -23.56 -16.28 -28.10
N ARG A 68 -24.03 -15.99 -26.88
CA ARG A 68 -23.78 -14.69 -26.24
C ARG A 68 -22.31 -14.50 -25.87
N SER A 69 -21.66 -15.56 -25.37
CA SER A 69 -20.24 -15.52 -25.03
C SER A 69 -19.35 -15.24 -26.24
N THR A 70 -19.60 -15.90 -27.37
CA THR A 70 -18.80 -15.69 -28.59
C THR A 70 -19.05 -14.30 -29.19
N PHE A 71 -20.31 -13.83 -29.16
CA PHE A 71 -20.66 -12.46 -29.56
C PHE A 71 -19.95 -11.40 -28.70
N LEU A 72 -20.01 -11.52 -27.36
CA LEU A 72 -19.33 -10.57 -26.48
C LEU A 72 -17.82 -10.61 -26.66
N LEU A 73 -17.24 -11.80 -26.90
CA LEU A 73 -15.82 -11.92 -27.13
C LEU A 73 -15.39 -11.18 -28.41
N SER A 74 -16.15 -11.29 -29.51
CA SER A 74 -15.86 -10.53 -30.73
C SER A 74 -16.00 -9.02 -30.51
N GLU A 75 -17.02 -8.59 -29.76
CA GLU A 75 -17.23 -7.18 -29.45
C GLU A 75 -16.13 -6.60 -28.56
N PHE A 76 -15.67 -7.33 -27.54
CA PHE A 76 -14.54 -6.90 -26.71
C PHE A 76 -13.24 -6.79 -27.51
N GLN A 77 -13.00 -7.68 -28.47
CA GLN A 77 -11.85 -7.57 -29.37
C GLN A 77 -11.94 -6.33 -30.25
N SER A 78 -13.11 -6.06 -30.84
CA SER A 78 -13.36 -4.85 -31.64
C SER A 78 -13.19 -3.57 -30.80
N LEU A 79 -13.77 -3.53 -29.59
CA LEU A 79 -13.63 -2.43 -28.65
C LEU A 79 -12.17 -2.18 -28.28
N ARG A 80 -11.38 -3.24 -28.05
CA ARG A 80 -9.95 -3.13 -27.73
C ARG A 80 -9.16 -2.45 -28.84
N ILE A 81 -9.48 -2.72 -30.10
CA ILE A 81 -8.83 -2.06 -31.25
C ILE A 81 -9.22 -0.58 -31.25
N ARG A 82 -10.51 -0.26 -31.20
CA ARG A 82 -11.02 1.12 -31.19
C ARG A 82 -10.42 1.97 -30.06
N VAL A 83 -10.31 1.41 -28.85
CA VAL A 83 -9.72 2.12 -27.71
C VAL A 83 -8.23 2.44 -27.92
N LYS A 84 -7.47 1.58 -28.60
CA LYS A 84 -6.07 1.87 -28.95
C LYS A 84 -5.97 3.01 -29.97
N ASP A 85 -6.90 3.06 -30.91
CA ASP A 85 -6.89 4.06 -32.00
C ASP A 85 -7.22 5.49 -31.49
N ILE A 86 -7.88 5.61 -30.33
CA ILE A 86 -8.19 6.88 -29.68
C ILE A 86 -6.91 7.68 -29.29
N VAL A 87 -5.71 7.06 -29.29
CA VAL A 87 -4.45 7.70 -28.90
C VAL A 87 -3.89 8.71 -29.94
N THR A 88 -4.50 8.83 -31.13
CA THR A 88 -3.92 9.63 -32.23
C THR A 88 -4.59 10.99 -32.51
N GLY A 89 -5.65 11.36 -31.80
CA GLY A 89 -6.48 12.53 -32.15
C GLY A 89 -6.11 13.88 -31.51
N SER A 90 -5.18 13.92 -30.55
CA SER A 90 -5.01 15.11 -29.69
C SER A 90 -3.56 15.51 -29.41
N ASN A 91 -2.67 15.39 -30.40
CA ASN A 91 -1.33 16.01 -30.37
C ASN A 91 -0.90 16.48 -31.78
N ILE A 92 -1.61 17.48 -32.33
CA ILE A 92 -0.95 18.41 -33.25
C ILE A 92 0.00 19.25 -32.39
N SER A 93 1.27 19.32 -32.78
CA SER A 93 2.36 20.09 -32.15
C SER A 93 3.08 19.46 -30.95
N MET A 94 3.87 18.42 -31.19
CA MET A 94 5.27 18.47 -30.73
C MET A 94 6.17 17.80 -31.77
N ARG A 95 7.08 18.64 -32.30
CA ARG A 95 8.15 18.32 -33.24
C ARG A 95 8.71 16.91 -33.08
N LYS A 96 8.82 16.19 -34.20
CA LYS A 96 9.77 15.09 -34.37
C LYS A 96 11.17 15.61 -34.02
N ASN A 97 11.65 15.36 -32.82
CA ASN A 97 13.06 15.41 -32.53
C ASN A 97 13.57 13.96 -32.56
N ARG A 98 14.14 13.59 -33.71
CA ARG A 98 14.97 12.38 -33.83
C ARG A 98 16.21 12.64 -32.99
N ASN A 99 16.26 12.16 -31.74
CA ASN A 99 17.53 12.04 -31.02
C ASN A 99 17.45 10.97 -29.94
N LYS A 100 18.32 9.96 -30.11
CA LYS A 100 18.84 9.01 -29.12
C LYS A 100 17.82 8.16 -28.35
N SER A 101 17.66 6.93 -28.85
CA SER A 101 17.36 5.75 -28.04
C SER A 101 18.29 5.71 -26.82
N VAL A 102 17.80 6.14 -25.66
CA VAL A 102 18.26 5.62 -24.39
C VAL A 102 17.16 4.68 -23.95
N GLU A 103 17.50 3.39 -23.89
CA GLU A 103 16.69 2.36 -23.27
C GLU A 103 16.47 2.76 -21.80
N GLU A 104 15.39 3.50 -21.55
CA GLU A 104 14.93 3.79 -20.21
C GLU A 104 14.29 2.52 -19.69
N THR A 105 15.13 1.64 -19.13
CA THR A 105 14.68 0.53 -18.31
C THR A 105 13.85 1.14 -17.19
N GLN A 106 12.53 0.93 -17.25
CA GLN A 106 11.64 1.28 -16.15
C GLN A 106 12.10 0.51 -14.91
N VAL A 107 12.84 1.20 -14.04
CA VAL A 107 13.21 0.66 -12.74
C VAL A 107 11.95 0.68 -11.90
N VAL A 108 11.26 -0.45 -11.86
CA VAL A 108 10.17 -0.70 -10.91
C VAL A 108 10.80 -0.76 -9.52
N CYS A 109 10.81 0.37 -8.82
CA CYS A 109 11.17 0.42 -7.42
C CYS A 109 10.06 -0.22 -6.60
N TYR A 110 10.30 -1.45 -6.13
CA TYR A 110 9.45 -2.06 -5.13
C TYR A 110 9.40 -1.16 -3.89
N PRO A 111 8.22 -0.97 -3.26
CA PRO A 111 8.13 -0.23 -2.02
C PRO A 111 9.08 -0.87 -1.01
N ASN A 112 9.93 -0.05 -0.38
CA ASN A 112 10.85 -0.53 0.65
C ASN A 112 10.04 -1.33 1.67
N PRO A 113 10.46 -2.56 2.02
CA PRO A 113 9.75 -3.36 2.98
C PRO A 113 9.65 -2.56 4.28
N VAL A 114 8.40 -2.22 4.66
CA VAL A 114 8.12 -1.56 5.93
C VAL A 114 8.50 -2.54 7.02
N ARG A 115 9.70 -2.37 7.58
CA ARG A 115 10.05 -3.03 8.84
C ARG A 115 9.09 -2.47 9.88
N ALA A 116 8.26 -3.34 10.46
CA ALA A 116 7.49 -2.97 11.63
C ALA A 116 8.45 -2.35 12.64
N GLN A 117 8.26 -1.07 12.93
CA GLN A 117 9.07 -0.37 13.91
C GLN A 117 8.82 -1.02 15.26
N GLY A 118 9.83 -1.73 15.76
CA GLY A 118 9.78 -2.45 17.02
C GLY A 118 9.82 -3.95 16.83
N TYR A 119 10.99 -4.54 17.06
CA TYR A 119 11.02 -5.87 17.65
C TYR A 119 10.32 -5.72 19.00
N GLY A 120 9.10 -6.25 19.13
CA GLY A 120 8.41 -6.26 20.41
C GLY A 120 9.36 -6.82 21.45
N LYS A 121 9.76 -6.01 22.43
CA LYS A 121 10.69 -6.46 23.48
C LYS A 121 10.06 -7.70 24.11
N ARG A 122 10.76 -8.84 24.05
CA ARG A 122 10.30 -10.08 24.71
C ARG A 122 9.96 -9.75 26.16
N LEU A 123 8.81 -10.22 26.63
CA LEU A 123 8.46 -10.14 28.04
C LEU A 123 9.56 -10.85 28.85
N LYS A 124 10.29 -10.07 29.66
CA LYS A 124 11.33 -10.61 30.54
C LYS A 124 10.69 -11.48 31.61
N SER A 125 11.30 -12.65 31.88
CA SER A 125 10.91 -13.51 32.99
C SER A 125 11.10 -12.82 34.34
N GLY A 126 10.38 -13.24 35.38
CA GLY A 126 10.54 -12.71 36.74
C GLY A 126 11.99 -12.78 37.23
N LYS A 127 12.71 -13.87 36.90
CA LYS A 127 14.14 -14.03 37.20
C LYS A 127 15.01 -12.97 36.52
N GLU A 128 14.72 -12.64 35.26
CA GLU A 128 15.48 -11.65 34.48
C GLU A 128 15.23 -10.22 34.98
N LYS A 129 13.99 -9.93 35.43
CA LYS A 129 13.65 -8.65 36.07
C LYS A 129 14.39 -8.49 37.39
N ALA A 130 14.41 -9.53 38.23
CA ALA A 130 15.11 -9.52 39.51
C ALA A 130 16.63 -9.35 39.34
N LEU A 131 17.24 -10.04 38.36
CA LEU A 131 18.66 -9.88 38.04
C LEU A 131 19.00 -8.46 37.53
N SER A 132 18.12 -7.87 36.71
CA SER A 132 18.29 -6.50 36.23
C SER A 132 18.12 -5.46 37.34
N GLN A 133 17.34 -5.77 38.38
CA GLN A 133 17.15 -4.92 39.56
C GLN A 133 18.23 -5.13 40.62
N SER A 134 18.96 -6.25 40.59
CA SER A 134 20.10 -6.45 41.47
C SER A 134 21.21 -5.49 41.07
N ASN A 135 21.59 -4.58 41.98
CA ASN A 135 22.66 -3.64 41.77
C ASN A 135 24.01 -4.38 41.88
N ARG A 136 24.33 -5.17 40.85
CA ARG A 136 25.53 -6.00 40.82
C ARG A 136 26.74 -5.08 40.73
N GLN A 137 27.38 -4.84 41.86
CA GLN A 137 28.60 -4.07 41.96
C GLN A 137 29.82 -4.98 41.83
N CYS A 138 30.86 -4.46 41.18
CA CYS A 138 32.17 -5.07 41.15
C CYS A 138 32.70 -5.20 42.59
N ARG A 139 33.05 -6.42 43.00
CA ARG A 139 33.57 -6.67 44.35
C ARG A 139 34.95 -6.05 44.61
N ALA A 140 35.65 -5.59 43.57
CA ALA A 140 36.98 -5.00 43.71
C ALA A 140 36.96 -3.47 43.84
N CYS A 141 36.04 -2.78 43.14
CA CYS A 141 35.98 -1.31 43.12
C CYS A 141 34.60 -0.72 43.47
N GLY A 142 33.58 -1.56 43.68
CA GLY A 142 32.24 -1.15 44.10
C GLY A 142 31.36 -0.55 42.99
N THR A 143 31.84 -0.37 41.77
CA THR A 143 31.04 0.21 40.66
C THR A 143 30.22 -0.85 39.94
N SER A 144 29.05 -0.47 39.41
CA SER A 144 28.11 -1.38 38.73
C SER A 144 28.34 -1.52 37.22
N ASP A 145 29.37 -0.86 36.69
CA ASP A 145 29.64 -0.78 35.24
C ASP A 145 30.29 -2.06 34.69
N HIS A 146 31.00 -2.82 35.52
CA HIS A 146 31.74 -4.00 35.10
C HIS A 146 31.79 -5.08 36.19
N ASP A 147 32.23 -6.29 35.81
CA ASP A 147 32.44 -7.41 36.73
C ASP A 147 33.89 -7.42 37.26
N ARG A 148 34.15 -8.16 38.34
CA ARG A 148 35.50 -8.27 38.94
C ARG A 148 36.56 -8.72 37.92
N ARG A 149 36.19 -9.59 36.97
CA ARG A 149 37.11 -10.12 35.95
C ARG A 149 37.58 -9.08 34.93
N THR A 150 36.74 -8.08 34.67
CA THR A 150 37.01 -6.98 33.75
C THR A 150 37.29 -5.68 34.50
N CYS A 151 37.66 -5.78 35.78
CA CYS A 151 37.86 -4.63 36.62
C CYS A 151 39.17 -3.92 36.24
N PRO A 152 39.13 -2.66 35.79
CA PRO A 152 40.32 -1.93 35.38
C PRO A 152 41.29 -1.70 36.54
N THR A 153 40.80 -1.64 37.79
CA THR A 153 41.67 -1.56 38.98
C THR A 153 42.43 -2.86 39.27
N LEU A 154 41.97 -4.00 38.72
CA LEU A 154 42.68 -5.28 38.80
C LEU A 154 43.54 -5.57 37.57
N GLN A 155 43.22 -4.99 36.41
CA GLN A 155 43.99 -5.17 35.18
C GLN A 155 45.18 -4.19 35.06
N ASN A 156 45.09 -3.01 35.68
CA ASN A 156 46.17 -2.02 35.68
C ASN A 156 47.14 -2.20 36.88
N ARG A 157 47.40 -3.43 37.29
CA ARG A 157 48.37 -3.79 38.34
C ARG A 157 49.41 -4.76 37.82
#